data_AF-A0A2H6JMB4-F1
#
_entry.id   AF-A0A2H6JMB4-F1
#
_cell.length_a   1.000
_cell.length_b   1.000
_cell.length_c   1.000
_cell.angle_alpha   90.00
_cell.angle_beta   90.00
_cell.angle_gamma   90.00
#
_symmetry.space_group_name_H-M   'P 1'
#
loop_
_entity.id
_entity.type
_entity.pdbx_description
1 polymer ?
#
loop_
_entity_poly.entity_id
_entity_poly.type
_entity_poly.pdbx_seq_one_letter_code
_entity_poly.pdbx_strand_id
1 'polypeptide(L)'
;MRHPAAILPTAFVFILLLSFMVPALSAAPAPSSGVRAGAGLQLLKPGRPVGPPPAGDIRDIKGPLPIQTGNPLLIWSLGGLAALLVFGLLFMWWWKKYHRRQRAMQAHEVALAMLEEAKGLKDPAQARVFAARVADILRGYIEDRFFLSARRQTTREFISSLTDGTRAVPPELAAHGRDLHTWLEHCDMAKFACYAPSPETMEEMEKAVRNFIELTRLPDDENKKKKKNKKNKKQNPFAAGSPLPL
;
A
#
# COMPACT_ATOMS: atom_id res chain seq x y z
N MET A 1 -10.96 -2.21 -25.84
CA MET A 1 -10.03 -3.35 -25.77
C MET A 1 -9.76 -3.63 -24.30
N ARG A 2 -10.30 -4.74 -23.77
CA ARG A 2 -10.33 -5.07 -22.33
C ARG A 2 -8.99 -5.68 -21.91
N HIS A 3 -8.44 -5.22 -20.79
CA HIS A 3 -7.12 -5.58 -20.27
C HIS A 3 -7.03 -7.03 -19.73
N PRO A 4 -6.09 -7.87 -20.20
CA PRO A 4 -5.73 -9.13 -19.55
C PRO A 4 -4.44 -8.95 -18.73
N ALA A 5 -4.47 -8.15 -17.65
CA ALA A 5 -3.30 -7.98 -16.78
C ALA A 5 -3.58 -8.23 -15.29
N ALA A 6 -4.86 -8.37 -14.91
CA ALA A 6 -5.27 -8.58 -13.52
C ALA A 6 -5.43 -10.06 -13.13
N ILE A 7 -5.31 -11.01 -14.08
CA ILE A 7 -5.56 -12.44 -13.85
C ILE A 7 -4.28 -13.20 -13.46
N LEU A 8 -3.10 -12.64 -13.76
CA LEU A 8 -1.82 -13.29 -13.47
C LEU A 8 -1.54 -13.49 -11.95
N PRO A 9 -1.82 -12.52 -11.05
CA PRO A 9 -1.51 -12.71 -9.63
C PRO A 9 -2.56 -13.56 -8.90
N THR A 10 -3.81 -13.57 -9.34
CA THR A 10 -4.86 -14.40 -8.72
C THR A 10 -4.68 -15.87 -9.04
N ALA A 11 -4.26 -16.21 -10.26
CA ALA A 11 -3.91 -17.57 -10.65
C ALA A 11 -2.70 -18.11 -9.86
N PHE A 12 -1.71 -17.26 -9.57
CA PHE A 12 -0.51 -17.67 -8.82
C PHE A 12 -0.83 -17.98 -7.34
N VAL A 13 -1.72 -17.19 -6.72
CA VAL A 13 -2.20 -17.46 -5.35
C VAL A 13 -3.05 -18.73 -5.31
N PHE A 14 -3.90 -18.97 -6.32
CA PHE A 14 -4.73 -20.17 -6.40
C PHE A 14 -3.90 -21.45 -6.63
N ILE A 15 -2.85 -21.38 -7.48
CA ILE A 15 -1.89 -22.48 -7.71
C ILE A 15 -1.07 -22.77 -6.43
N LEU A 16 -0.69 -21.74 -5.67
CA LEU A 16 0.04 -21.91 -4.42
C LEU A 16 -0.85 -22.51 -3.30
N LEU A 17 -2.15 -22.21 -3.32
CA LEU A 17 -3.16 -22.82 -2.42
C LEU A 17 -3.48 -24.28 -2.80
N LEU A 18 -3.51 -24.61 -4.09
CA LEU A 18 -3.70 -25.98 -4.59
C LEU A 18 -2.51 -26.89 -4.31
N SER A 19 -1.27 -26.37 -4.38
CA SER A 19 -0.05 -27.13 -4.03
C SER A 19 0.08 -27.43 -2.53
N PHE A 20 -0.65 -26.73 -1.66
CA PHE A 20 -0.70 -27.02 -0.22
C PHE A 20 -1.77 -28.07 0.16
N MET A 21 -2.58 -28.53 -0.81
CA MET A 21 -3.70 -29.45 -0.61
C MET A 21 -3.40 -30.88 -1.10
N VAL A 22 -2.12 -31.29 -1.14
CA VAL A 22 -1.69 -32.68 -1.34
C VAL A 22 -0.45 -32.89 -0.47
N PRO A 23 -0.52 -33.68 0.62
CA PRO A 23 -0.60 -35.15 0.48
C PRO A 23 -1.47 -35.82 1.56
N ALA A 24 -2.56 -36.45 1.13
CA ALA A 24 -3.29 -37.42 1.94
C ALA A 24 -3.77 -38.57 1.06
N LEU A 25 -2.83 -39.33 0.48
CA LEU A 25 -3.13 -40.65 -0.04
C LEU A 25 -2.00 -41.63 0.33
N SER A 26 -1.97 -41.99 1.61
CA SER A 26 -1.44 -43.27 2.06
C SER A 26 -2.06 -43.58 3.43
N ALA A 27 -3.28 -44.09 3.39
CA ALA A 27 -3.93 -44.73 4.52
C ALA A 27 -4.18 -46.19 4.14
N ALA A 28 -3.38 -47.09 4.70
CA ALA A 28 -3.63 -48.52 4.66
C ALA A 28 -3.98 -48.98 6.08
N PRO A 29 -5.25 -49.27 6.40
CA PRO A 29 -5.60 -50.08 7.56
C PRO A 29 -5.63 -51.56 7.15
N ALA A 30 -4.77 -52.38 7.74
CA ALA A 30 -4.88 -53.84 7.66
C ALA A 30 -5.96 -54.35 8.64
N PRO A 31 -6.67 -55.44 8.31
CA PRO A 31 -8.02 -55.71 8.79
C PRO A 31 -8.11 -56.43 10.14
N SER A 32 -9.27 -56.18 10.76
CA SER A 32 -9.89 -56.91 11.86
C SER A 32 -9.79 -58.43 11.76
N SER A 33 -9.45 -59.09 12.87
CA SER A 33 -9.81 -60.49 13.11
C SER A 33 -10.58 -60.62 14.43
N GLY A 34 -11.85 -61.00 14.30
CA GLY A 34 -12.50 -61.97 15.19
C GLY A 34 -12.96 -61.51 16.56
N VAL A 35 -14.16 -60.96 16.64
CA VAL A 35 -15.04 -61.10 17.82
C VAL A 35 -15.68 -62.49 17.78
N ARG A 36 -15.48 -63.31 18.81
CA ARG A 36 -16.48 -64.22 19.43
C ARG A 36 -15.82 -64.91 20.64
N ALA A 37 -16.26 -64.59 21.84
CA ALA A 37 -17.37 -65.24 22.55
C ALA A 37 -16.92 -66.50 23.31
N GLY A 38 -17.32 -66.58 24.58
CA GLY A 38 -17.19 -67.81 25.36
C GLY A 38 -16.55 -67.56 26.72
N ALA A 39 -17.36 -67.05 27.64
CA ALA A 39 -17.12 -67.25 29.06
C ALA A 39 -16.98 -68.76 29.31
N GLY A 40 -15.81 -69.17 29.78
CA GLY A 40 -15.55 -70.50 30.31
C GLY A 40 -14.85 -70.34 31.64
N LEU A 41 -15.62 -70.45 32.72
CA LEU A 41 -15.15 -70.56 34.11
C LEU A 41 -14.11 -71.68 34.21
N GLN A 42 -12.82 -71.34 34.14
CA GLN A 42 -11.78 -72.25 34.56
C GLN A 42 -11.68 -72.23 36.08
N LEU A 43 -12.21 -73.31 36.64
CA LEU A 43 -12.14 -73.79 38.01
C LEU A 43 -10.81 -73.41 38.69
N LEU A 44 -10.90 -72.56 39.72
CA LEU A 44 -9.79 -72.17 40.58
C LEU A 44 -9.25 -73.42 41.31
N LYS A 45 -8.04 -73.85 40.96
CA LYS A 45 -7.29 -74.91 41.64
C LYS A 45 -6.96 -74.46 43.07
N PRO A 46 -7.30 -75.24 44.13
CA PRO A 46 -7.09 -74.77 45.49
C PRO A 46 -5.62 -74.82 45.89
N GLY A 47 -5.18 -73.75 46.55
CA GLY A 47 -4.18 -73.74 47.63
C GLY A 47 -2.75 -74.13 47.29
N ARG A 48 -1.90 -73.14 46.98
CA ARG A 48 -0.47 -73.21 47.27
C ARG A 48 -0.20 -72.35 48.51
N PRO A 49 0.57 -72.83 49.52
CA PRO A 49 0.85 -72.04 50.72
C PRO A 49 1.58 -70.75 50.35
N VAL A 50 1.12 -69.63 50.91
CA VAL A 50 1.75 -68.30 50.81
C VAL A 50 3.09 -68.38 51.55
N GLY A 51 4.18 -68.45 50.79
CA GLY A 51 5.52 -68.19 51.30
C GLY A 51 5.70 -66.69 51.62
N PRO A 52 6.68 -66.31 52.45
CA PRO A 52 6.92 -64.92 52.83
C PRO A 52 7.09 -64.06 51.57
N PRO A 53 6.58 -62.81 51.56
CA PRO A 53 6.62 -61.95 50.39
C PRO A 53 8.08 -61.81 49.94
N PRO A 54 8.39 -62.01 48.64
CA PRO A 54 9.76 -61.86 48.18
C PRO A 54 10.22 -60.44 48.47
N ALA A 55 11.34 -60.32 49.18
CA ALA A 55 12.05 -59.06 49.37
C ALA A 55 12.46 -58.54 47.98
N GLY A 56 11.61 -57.68 47.42
CA GLY A 56 11.74 -57.22 46.03
C GLY A 56 10.59 -56.34 45.53
N ASP A 57 9.55 -56.07 46.31
CA ASP A 57 8.44 -55.18 45.91
C ASP A 57 8.75 -53.69 46.18
N ILE A 58 9.98 -53.26 45.92
CA ILE A 58 10.27 -51.85 45.68
C ILE A 58 10.14 -51.67 44.17
N ARG A 59 9.01 -51.09 43.75
CA ARG A 59 8.77 -50.80 42.33
C ARG A 59 9.69 -49.66 41.90
N ASP A 60 10.48 -49.95 40.88
CA ASP A 60 11.44 -49.02 40.31
C ASP A 60 10.76 -47.71 39.84
N ILE A 61 11.44 -46.57 40.06
CA ILE A 61 10.92 -45.25 39.66
C ILE A 61 10.98 -45.20 38.14
N LYS A 62 9.81 -45.12 37.49
CA LYS A 62 9.74 -44.91 36.04
C LYS A 62 10.59 -43.68 35.68
N GLY A 63 11.61 -43.90 34.86
CA GLY A 63 12.49 -42.84 34.38
C GLY A 63 11.71 -41.66 33.77
N PRO A 64 12.31 -40.46 33.70
CA PRO A 64 11.64 -39.26 33.23
C PRO A 64 11.02 -39.50 31.86
N LEU A 65 9.72 -39.26 31.75
CA LEU A 65 9.03 -39.32 30.46
C LEU A 65 9.69 -38.28 29.54
N PRO A 66 10.19 -38.68 28.36
CA PRO A 66 10.71 -37.71 27.41
C PRO A 66 9.56 -36.79 27.01
N ILE A 67 9.64 -35.52 27.41
CA ILE A 67 8.73 -34.50 26.94
C ILE A 67 9.01 -34.42 25.45
N GLN A 68 8.05 -34.83 24.60
CA GLN A 68 8.17 -34.68 23.16
C GLN A 68 8.29 -33.19 22.85
N THR A 69 9.51 -32.73 22.64
CA THR A 69 9.83 -31.33 22.38
C THR A 69 9.40 -30.98 20.96
N GLY A 70 8.26 -30.27 20.87
CA GLY A 70 7.82 -29.56 19.68
C GLY A 70 7.10 -30.45 18.67
N ASN A 71 5.79 -30.23 18.52
CA ASN A 71 5.08 -30.77 17.36
C ASN A 71 5.61 -30.05 16.10
N PRO A 72 6.32 -30.74 15.17
CA PRO A 72 6.90 -30.10 14.01
C PRO A 72 5.82 -29.41 13.18
N LEU A 73 4.61 -29.98 13.09
CA LEU A 73 3.48 -29.35 12.40
C LEU A 73 3.12 -27.99 13.00
N LEU A 74 3.23 -27.85 14.32
CA LEU A 74 2.93 -26.59 15.01
C LEU A 74 4.00 -25.54 14.69
N ILE A 75 5.28 -25.93 14.65
CA ILE A 75 6.39 -25.06 14.24
C ILE A 75 6.24 -24.62 12.78
N TRP A 76 5.94 -25.55 11.86
CA TRP A 76 5.69 -25.24 10.45
C TRP A 76 4.45 -24.36 10.25
N SER A 77 3.36 -24.61 11.00
CA SER A 77 2.15 -23.77 10.94
C SER A 77 2.41 -22.35 11.44
N LEU A 78 3.21 -22.20 12.50
CA LEU A 78 3.55 -20.91 13.07
C LEU A 78 4.51 -20.14 12.15
N GLY A 79 5.46 -20.85 11.53
CA GLY A 79 6.32 -20.30 10.49
C GLY A 79 5.54 -19.87 9.25
N GLY A 80 4.58 -20.67 8.79
CA GLY A 80 3.69 -20.33 7.68
C GLY A 80 2.83 -19.10 7.97
N LEU A 81 2.25 -19.02 9.18
CA LEU A 81 1.47 -17.86 9.62
C LEU A 81 2.34 -16.59 9.68
N ALA A 82 3.55 -16.68 10.24
CA ALA A 82 4.48 -15.56 10.29
C ALA A 82 4.89 -15.10 8.88
N ALA A 83 5.18 -16.03 7.97
CA ALA A 83 5.50 -15.73 6.58
C ALA A 83 4.34 -15.02 5.87
N LEU A 84 3.10 -15.49 6.07
CA LEU A 84 1.90 -14.87 5.51
C LEU A 84 1.71 -13.43 6.01
N LEU A 85 1.89 -13.19 7.32
CA LEU A 85 1.79 -11.84 7.90
C LEU A 85 2.84 -10.90 7.33
N VAL A 86 4.09 -11.34 7.23
CA VAL A 86 5.18 -10.57 6.63
C VAL A 86 4.85 -10.26 5.17
N PHE A 87 4.43 -11.25 4.38
CA PHE A 87 4.07 -11.07 2.99
C PHE A 87 2.89 -10.09 2.81
N GLY A 88 1.88 -10.18 3.67
CA GLY A 88 0.75 -9.26 3.70
C GLY A 88 1.17 -7.81 3.98
N LEU A 89 2.07 -7.59 4.96
CA LEU A 89 2.61 -6.27 5.26
C LEU A 89 3.42 -5.69 4.10
N LEU A 90 4.30 -6.50 3.51
CA LEU A 90 5.11 -6.11 2.34
C LEU A 90 4.23 -5.77 1.15
N PHE A 91 3.23 -6.60 0.87
CA PHE A 91 2.26 -6.37 -0.19
C PHE A 91 1.48 -5.06 0.03
N MET A 92 0.95 -4.85 1.24
CA MET A 92 0.22 -3.63 1.58
C MET A 92 1.12 -2.38 1.45
N TRP A 93 2.37 -2.45 1.90
CA TRP A 93 3.33 -1.35 1.78
C TRP A 93 3.64 -1.02 0.32
N TRP A 94 3.88 -2.05 -0.51
CA TRP A 94 4.13 -1.88 -1.94
C TRP A 94 2.91 -1.33 -2.68
N TRP A 95 1.71 -1.86 -2.40
CA TRP A 95 0.44 -1.39 -2.96
C TRP A 95 0.20 0.09 -2.64
N LYS A 96 0.39 0.48 -1.37
CA LYS A 96 0.27 1.86 -0.92
C LYS A 96 1.26 2.78 -1.64
N LYS A 97 2.50 2.33 -1.84
CA LYS A 97 3.53 3.09 -2.58
C LYS A 97 3.18 3.24 -4.06
N TYR A 98 2.68 2.18 -4.68
CA TYR A 98 2.27 2.17 -6.09
C TYR A 98 1.11 3.16 -6.32
N HIS A 99 0.02 3.06 -5.57
CA HIS A 99 -1.12 3.96 -5.73
C HIS A 99 -0.82 5.41 -5.37
N ARG A 100 0.04 5.66 -4.37
CA ARG A 100 0.52 7.02 -4.10
C ARG A 100 1.20 7.60 -5.34
N ARG A 101 2.15 6.89 -5.92
CA ARG A 101 2.86 7.37 -7.12
C ARG A 101 1.90 7.66 -8.28
N GLN A 102 0.93 6.78 -8.53
CA GLN A 102 -0.06 6.99 -9.59
C GLN A 102 -0.93 8.23 -9.35
N ARG A 103 -1.43 8.42 -8.12
CA ARG A 103 -2.20 9.63 -7.77
C ARG A 103 -1.36 10.90 -7.97
N ALA A 104 -0.11 10.91 -7.53
CA ALA A 104 0.78 12.06 -7.70
C ALA A 104 1.12 12.37 -9.17
N MET A 105 1.15 11.34 -10.04
CA MET A 105 1.30 11.51 -11.50
C MET A 105 0.07 12.19 -12.09
N GLN A 106 -1.13 11.68 -11.78
CA GLN A 106 -2.38 12.19 -12.34
C GLN A 106 -2.85 13.51 -11.71
N ALA A 107 -2.34 13.88 -10.52
CA ALA A 107 -2.78 15.06 -9.78
C ALA A 107 -2.75 16.35 -10.61
N HIS A 108 -1.70 16.54 -11.41
CA HIS A 108 -1.58 17.75 -12.23
C HIS A 108 -2.58 17.80 -13.38
N GLU A 109 -2.85 16.67 -14.05
CA GLU A 109 -3.83 16.57 -15.13
C GLU A 109 -5.24 16.85 -14.61
N VAL A 110 -5.59 16.24 -13.48
CA VAL A 110 -6.89 16.43 -12.81
C VAL A 110 -7.05 17.89 -12.38
N ALA A 111 -6.04 18.48 -11.74
CA ALA A 111 -6.10 19.86 -11.28
C ALA A 111 -6.22 20.86 -12.45
N LEU A 112 -5.47 20.66 -13.54
CA LEU A 112 -5.55 21.51 -14.72
C LEU A 112 -6.90 21.39 -15.43
N ALA A 113 -7.46 20.18 -15.52
CA ALA A 113 -8.80 19.97 -16.07
C ALA A 113 -9.87 20.70 -15.24
N MET A 114 -9.83 20.55 -13.91
CA MET A 114 -10.75 21.25 -13.01
C MET A 114 -10.59 22.77 -13.08
N LEU A 115 -9.36 23.27 -13.28
CA LEU A 115 -9.09 24.69 -13.43
C LEU A 115 -9.63 25.24 -14.76
N GLU A 116 -9.58 24.44 -15.82
CA GLU A 116 -10.17 24.77 -17.12
C GLU A 116 -11.70 24.88 -17.02
N GLU A 117 -12.35 23.91 -16.36
CA GLU A 117 -13.79 23.97 -16.07
C GLU A 117 -14.15 25.21 -15.23
N ALA A 118 -13.30 25.56 -14.26
CA ALA A 118 -13.52 26.72 -13.40
C ALA A 118 -13.52 28.06 -14.17
N LYS A 119 -12.93 28.13 -15.37
CA LYS A 119 -12.96 29.36 -16.19
C LYS A 119 -14.37 29.80 -16.56
N GLY A 120 -15.32 28.86 -16.66
CA GLY A 120 -16.73 29.18 -16.90
C GLY A 120 -17.37 30.01 -15.77
N LEU A 121 -16.74 30.09 -14.60
CA LEU A 121 -17.19 30.87 -13.45
C LEU A 121 -16.53 32.25 -13.34
N LYS A 122 -15.70 32.68 -14.32
CA LYS A 122 -15.05 34.01 -14.34
C LYS A 122 -16.03 35.15 -14.69
N ASP A 123 -17.24 35.07 -14.18
CA ASP A 123 -18.26 36.11 -14.23
C ASP A 123 -18.20 36.91 -12.92
N PRO A 124 -18.22 38.26 -12.93
CA PRO A 124 -18.37 39.07 -11.72
C PRO A 124 -19.45 38.58 -10.74
N ALA A 125 -20.59 38.06 -11.25
CA ALA A 125 -21.65 37.53 -10.41
C ALA A 125 -21.26 36.23 -9.67
N GLN A 126 -20.29 35.48 -10.21
CA GLN A 126 -19.81 34.21 -9.68
C GLN A 126 -18.39 34.29 -9.08
N ALA A 127 -17.82 35.48 -8.96
CA ALA A 127 -16.43 35.69 -8.56
C ALA A 127 -16.05 35.01 -7.23
N ARG A 128 -16.99 34.98 -6.27
CA ARG A 128 -16.78 34.27 -4.99
C ARG A 128 -16.75 32.75 -5.16
N VAL A 129 -17.63 32.21 -6.02
CA VAL A 129 -17.69 30.77 -6.32
C VAL A 129 -16.42 30.35 -7.05
N PHE A 130 -15.95 31.17 -8.00
CA PHE A 130 -14.68 30.98 -8.67
C PHE A 130 -13.51 30.91 -7.68
N ALA A 131 -13.36 31.90 -6.79
CA ALA A 131 -12.29 31.93 -5.80
C ALA A 131 -12.32 30.71 -4.86
N ALA A 132 -13.50 30.33 -4.36
CA ALA A 132 -13.65 29.12 -3.55
C ALA A 132 -13.24 27.86 -4.32
N ARG A 133 -13.65 27.75 -5.59
CA ARG A 133 -13.32 26.61 -6.45
C ARG A 133 -11.82 26.50 -6.73
N VAL A 134 -11.16 27.62 -7.01
CA VAL A 134 -9.70 27.67 -7.20
C VAL A 134 -8.97 27.22 -5.93
N ALA A 135 -9.41 27.67 -4.76
CA ALA A 135 -8.83 27.26 -3.49
C ALA A 135 -8.97 25.75 -3.23
N ASP A 136 -10.13 25.18 -3.56
CA ASP A 136 -10.37 23.73 -3.43
C ASP A 136 -9.52 22.91 -4.40
N ILE A 137 -9.37 23.38 -5.65
CA ILE A 137 -8.50 22.74 -6.65
C ILE A 137 -7.04 22.77 -6.18
N LEU A 138 -6.56 23.93 -5.72
CA LEU A 138 -5.19 24.10 -5.24
C LEU A 138 -4.90 23.19 -4.03
N ARG A 139 -5.79 23.19 -3.03
CA ARG A 139 -5.65 22.34 -1.84
C ARG A 139 -5.72 20.85 -2.21
N GLY A 140 -6.62 20.47 -3.13
CA GLY A 140 -6.74 19.11 -3.64
C GLY A 140 -5.47 18.64 -4.37
N TYR A 141 -4.93 19.48 -5.27
CA TYR A 141 -3.67 19.21 -5.96
C TYR A 141 -2.53 18.97 -4.98
N ILE A 142 -2.39 19.84 -3.96
CA ILE A 142 -1.33 19.71 -2.96
C ILE A 142 -1.46 18.40 -2.18
N GLU A 143 -2.69 17.99 -1.84
CA GLU A 143 -2.94 16.75 -1.13
C GLU A 143 -2.63 15.51 -1.98
N ASP A 144 -3.06 15.49 -3.24
CA ASP A 144 -2.84 14.36 -4.13
C ASP A 144 -1.38 14.24 -4.60
N ARG A 145 -0.70 15.38 -4.76
CA ARG A 145 0.70 15.43 -5.17
C ARG A 145 1.65 15.23 -3.99
N PHE A 146 1.56 16.07 -2.97
CA PHE A 146 2.56 16.13 -1.90
C PHE A 146 2.14 15.30 -0.67
N PHE A 147 0.97 14.68 -0.67
CA PHE A 147 0.43 13.89 0.46
C PHE A 147 0.34 14.69 1.77
N LEU A 148 0.05 15.99 1.64
CA LEU A 148 -0.18 16.92 2.75
C LEU A 148 -1.67 17.17 2.92
N SER A 149 -2.15 17.26 4.15
CA SER A 149 -3.57 17.33 4.47
C SER A 149 -4.17 18.74 4.26
N ALA A 150 -3.91 19.37 3.12
CA ALA A 150 -4.24 20.77 2.86
C ALA A 150 -5.76 21.07 2.95
N ARG A 151 -6.63 20.11 2.59
CA ARG A 151 -8.09 20.27 2.72
C ARG A 151 -8.63 20.14 4.15
N ARG A 152 -7.86 19.51 5.05
CA ARG A 152 -8.29 19.25 6.44
C ARG A 152 -7.80 20.32 7.42
N GLN A 153 -6.99 21.26 6.93
CA GLN A 153 -6.36 22.30 7.72
C GLN A 153 -6.93 23.67 7.34
N THR A 154 -6.92 24.60 8.28
CA THR A 154 -7.15 26.01 7.96
C THR A 154 -5.96 26.56 7.14
N THR A 155 -6.14 27.67 6.41
CA THR A 155 -5.04 28.30 5.65
C THR A 155 -3.85 28.62 6.54
N ARG A 156 -4.09 29.15 7.75
CA ARG A 156 -3.02 29.47 8.70
C ARG A 156 -2.25 28.24 9.14
N GLU A 157 -2.94 27.16 9.51
CA GLU A 157 -2.30 25.89 9.88
C GLU A 157 -1.51 25.28 8.72
N PHE A 158 -2.07 25.33 7.50
CA PHE A 158 -1.39 24.82 6.33
C PHE A 158 -0.09 25.58 6.09
N ILE A 159 -0.11 26.92 6.09
CA ILE A 159 1.08 27.74 5.83
C ILE A 159 2.12 27.60 6.96
N SER A 160 1.69 27.62 8.23
CA SER A 160 2.59 27.35 9.38
C SER A 160 3.25 25.98 9.25
N SER A 161 2.52 24.96 8.78
CA SER A 161 3.11 23.64 8.54
C SER A 161 4.16 23.60 7.43
N LEU A 162 4.19 24.60 6.53
CA LEU A 162 5.22 24.75 5.51
C LEU A 162 6.49 25.43 6.04
N THR A 163 6.38 26.26 7.08
CA THR A 163 7.48 27.09 7.62
C THR A 163 8.13 26.52 8.86
N ASP A 164 7.36 25.84 9.71
CA ASP A 164 7.77 25.57 11.10
C ASP A 164 8.69 24.35 11.24
N GLY A 165 9.10 23.75 10.12
CA GLY A 165 10.07 22.64 10.07
C GLY A 165 9.62 21.33 10.73
N THR A 166 8.42 21.30 11.31
CA THR A 166 7.89 20.16 12.08
C THR A 166 7.59 18.95 11.19
N ARG A 167 7.39 19.17 9.89
CA ARG A 167 7.10 18.13 8.91
C ARG A 167 8.11 18.18 7.77
N ALA A 168 8.45 17.00 7.24
CA ALA A 168 9.20 16.91 5.99
C ALA A 168 8.35 17.46 4.84
N VAL A 169 8.58 18.72 4.48
CA VAL A 169 7.93 19.40 3.36
C VAL A 169 8.84 19.29 2.12
N PRO A 170 8.30 18.88 0.96
CA PRO A 170 9.06 18.88 -0.28
C PRO A 170 9.61 20.28 -0.61
N PRO A 171 10.90 20.42 -0.97
CA PRO A 171 11.51 21.74 -1.25
C PRO A 171 10.79 22.52 -2.36
N GLU A 172 10.26 21.79 -3.35
CA GLU A 172 9.47 22.36 -4.46
C GLU A 172 8.23 23.11 -3.97
N LEU A 173 7.59 22.61 -2.91
CA LEU A 173 6.41 23.24 -2.32
C LEU A 173 6.79 24.38 -1.38
N ALA A 174 7.83 24.18 -0.55
CA ALA A 174 8.32 25.20 0.39
C ALA A 174 8.76 26.49 -0.32
N ALA A 175 9.37 26.36 -1.51
CA ALA A 175 9.79 27.50 -2.33
C ALA A 175 8.63 28.44 -2.72
N HIS A 176 7.41 27.91 -2.82
CA HIS A 176 6.21 28.65 -3.21
C HIS A 176 5.31 29.03 -2.01
N GLY A 177 5.79 28.86 -0.77
CA GLY A 177 4.97 29.04 0.43
C GLY A 177 4.37 30.45 0.57
N ARG A 178 5.12 31.50 0.19
CA ARG A 178 4.64 32.89 0.19
C ARG A 178 3.51 33.12 -0.82
N ASP A 179 3.65 32.59 -2.03
CA ASP A 179 2.64 32.72 -3.07
C ASP A 179 1.37 31.96 -2.69
N LEU A 180 1.52 30.75 -2.16
CA LEU A 180 0.44 29.94 -1.60
C LEU A 180 -0.34 30.66 -0.50
N HIS A 181 0.35 31.34 0.42
CA HIS A 181 -0.27 32.14 1.46
C HIS A 181 -1.14 33.23 0.84
N THR A 182 -0.56 34.04 -0.05
CA THR A 182 -1.26 35.14 -0.72
C THR A 182 -2.51 34.67 -1.47
N TRP A 183 -2.42 33.59 -2.25
CA TRP A 183 -3.57 33.11 -3.04
C TRP A 183 -4.68 32.54 -2.15
N LEU A 184 -4.33 31.74 -1.15
CA LEU A 184 -5.31 31.14 -0.24
C LEU A 184 -5.99 32.20 0.64
N GLU A 185 -5.25 33.23 1.06
CA GLU A 185 -5.80 34.35 1.81
C GLU A 185 -6.81 35.16 0.98
N HIS A 186 -6.49 35.48 -0.27
CA HIS A 186 -7.44 36.12 -1.19
C HIS A 186 -8.71 35.28 -1.39
N CYS A 187 -8.57 33.96 -1.49
CA CYS A 187 -9.73 33.07 -1.58
C CYS A 187 -10.57 33.05 -0.31
N ASP A 188 -9.93 33.05 0.86
CA ASP A 188 -10.62 33.08 2.15
C ASP A 188 -11.35 34.42 2.35
N MET A 189 -10.79 35.55 1.90
CA MET A 189 -11.49 36.84 1.87
C MET A 189 -12.76 36.77 1.00
N ALA A 190 -12.70 36.14 -0.17
CA ALA A 190 -13.87 35.98 -1.02
C ALA A 190 -14.94 35.08 -0.39
N LYS A 191 -14.52 34.06 0.37
CA LYS A 191 -15.40 33.09 1.03
C LYS A 191 -16.06 33.65 2.29
N PHE A 192 -15.35 34.43 3.09
CA PHE A 192 -15.79 34.84 4.44
C PHE A 192 -16.05 36.33 4.58
N ALA A 193 -15.38 37.20 3.82
CA ALA A 193 -15.47 38.66 3.95
C ALA A 193 -16.40 39.31 2.91
N CYS A 194 -17.18 38.52 2.16
CA CYS A 194 -18.02 39.01 1.07
C CYS A 194 -17.25 39.84 0.02
N TYR A 195 -15.94 39.66 -0.07
CA TYR A 195 -15.12 40.28 -1.10
C TYR A 195 -15.40 39.62 -2.45
N ALA A 196 -15.53 40.39 -3.52
CA ALA A 196 -15.65 39.88 -4.89
C ALA A 196 -14.36 40.26 -5.65
N PRO A 197 -13.51 39.30 -6.03
CA PRO A 197 -12.31 39.62 -6.80
C PRO A 197 -12.70 40.19 -8.17
N SER A 198 -11.91 41.15 -8.66
CA SER A 198 -12.12 41.71 -9.99
C SER A 198 -11.83 40.64 -11.07
N PRO A 199 -12.36 40.80 -12.30
CA PRO A 199 -12.04 39.91 -13.41
C PRO A 199 -10.54 39.74 -13.66
N GLU A 200 -9.78 40.84 -13.55
CA GLU A 200 -8.32 40.84 -13.68
C GLU A 200 -7.66 40.00 -12.59
N THR A 201 -8.06 40.18 -11.32
CA THR A 201 -7.54 39.38 -10.20
C THR A 201 -7.87 37.90 -10.35
N MET A 202 -9.07 37.56 -10.86
CA MET A 202 -9.46 36.17 -11.13
C MET A 202 -8.58 35.54 -12.23
N GLU A 203 -8.22 36.31 -13.25
CA GLU A 203 -7.34 35.85 -14.32
C GLU A 203 -5.90 35.66 -13.84
N GLU A 204 -5.36 36.61 -13.08
CA GLU A 204 -4.03 36.51 -12.48
C GLU A 204 -3.93 35.31 -11.54
N MET A 205 -4.94 35.10 -10.69
CA MET A 205 -5.01 33.97 -9.77
C MET A 205 -5.03 32.63 -10.52
N GLU A 206 -5.85 32.51 -11.57
CA GLU A 206 -5.90 31.29 -12.38
C GLU A 206 -4.54 31.01 -13.04
N LYS A 207 -3.93 32.03 -13.64
CA LYS A 207 -2.65 31.90 -14.33
C LYS A 207 -1.53 31.53 -13.37
N ALA A 208 -1.51 32.12 -12.18
CA ALA A 208 -0.53 31.83 -11.15
C ALA A 208 -0.65 30.39 -10.63
N VAL A 209 -1.89 29.94 -10.33
CA VAL A 209 -2.17 28.57 -9.88
C VAL A 209 -1.84 27.55 -10.96
N ARG A 210 -2.21 27.82 -12.22
CA ARG A 210 -1.84 26.98 -13.38
C ARG A 210 -0.33 26.82 -13.48
N ASN A 211 0.41 27.92 -13.44
CA ASN A 211 1.86 27.91 -13.54
C ASN A 211 2.49 27.11 -12.39
N PHE A 212 1.99 27.28 -11.16
CA PHE A 212 2.43 26.49 -10.02
C PHE A 212 2.22 24.97 -10.24
N ILE A 213 1.05 24.55 -10.73
CA ILE A 213 0.76 23.14 -11.02
C ILE A 213 1.70 22.60 -12.11
N GLU A 214 1.94 23.38 -13.17
CA GLU A 214 2.83 22.97 -14.27
C GLU A 214 4.30 22.86 -13.86
N LEU A 215 4.79 23.79 -13.03
CA LEU A 215 6.16 23.80 -12.51
C LEU A 215 6.40 22.64 -11.54
N THR A 216 5.38 22.27 -10.76
CA THR A 216 5.48 21.23 -9.73
C THR A 216 4.98 19.87 -10.20
N ARG A 217 4.68 19.66 -11.49
CA ARG A 217 4.19 18.37 -12.01
C ARG A 217 5.21 17.24 -11.91
N LEU A 218 4.75 15.98 -11.92
CA LEU A 218 5.63 14.82 -11.73
C LEU A 218 5.92 14.37 -13.15
N PRO A 219 7.18 14.32 -13.58
CA PRO A 219 7.45 13.84 -14.93
C PRO A 219 7.03 12.37 -15.03
N ASP A 220 6.17 12.06 -16.00
CA ASP A 220 5.82 10.69 -16.36
C ASP A 220 7.09 9.92 -16.76
N ASP A 221 7.13 8.63 -16.43
CA ASP A 221 8.29 7.79 -16.72
C ASP A 221 8.62 7.73 -18.24
N GLU A 222 7.61 7.93 -19.10
CA GLU A 222 7.73 8.12 -20.55
C GLU A 222 8.49 9.41 -20.92
N ASN A 223 8.19 10.52 -20.25
CA ASN A 223 8.82 11.81 -20.52
C ASN A 223 10.29 11.85 -20.03
N LYS A 224 10.60 11.11 -18.96
CA LYS A 224 12.01 10.87 -18.53
C LYS A 224 12.81 10.11 -19.59
N LYS A 225 12.25 9.08 -20.21
CA LYS A 225 12.92 8.33 -21.30
C LYS A 225 13.18 9.23 -22.52
N LYS A 226 12.19 10.01 -22.96
CA LYS A 226 12.36 10.97 -24.08
C LYS A 226 13.39 12.06 -23.78
N LYS A 227 13.39 12.65 -22.57
CA LYS A 227 14.39 13.64 -22.16
C LYS A 227 15.81 13.06 -22.10
N LYS A 228 15.99 11.85 -21.57
CA LYS A 228 17.29 11.15 -21.58
C LYS A 228 17.78 10.90 -23.01
N ASN A 229 16.91 10.43 -23.90
CA ASN A 229 17.28 10.16 -25.29
C ASN A 229 17.68 11.44 -26.04
N LYS A 230 16.96 12.56 -25.81
CA LYS A 230 17.30 13.87 -26.40
C LYS A 230 18.61 14.45 -25.84
N LYS A 231 18.92 14.21 -24.56
CA LYS A 231 20.19 14.63 -23.94
C LYS A 231 21.38 13.82 -24.48
N ASN A 232 21.22 12.50 -24.64
CA ASN A 232 22.22 11.63 -25.29
C ASN A 232 22.48 12.03 -26.75
N LYS A 233 21.42 12.35 -27.51
CA LYS A 233 21.53 12.80 -28.91
C LYS A 233 22.23 14.17 -29.05
N LYS A 234 22.08 15.06 -28.06
CA LYS A 234 22.82 16.34 -28.02
C LYS A 234 24.28 16.18 -27.58
N GLN A 235 24.59 15.16 -26.78
CA GLN A 235 25.95 14.89 -26.29
C GLN A 235 26.79 14.08 -27.30
N ASN A 236 26.16 13.28 -28.18
CA ASN A 236 26.83 12.60 -29.29
C ASN A 236 26.14 12.91 -30.64
N PRO A 237 26.35 14.11 -31.22
CA PRO A 237 25.77 14.46 -32.52
C PRO A 237 26.34 13.64 -33.69
N PHE A 238 27.48 12.96 -33.51
CA PHE A 238 28.21 12.26 -34.57
C PHE A 238 27.81 10.78 -34.78
N ALA A 239 27.00 10.20 -33.90
CA ALA A 239 26.62 8.78 -33.98
C ALA A 239 25.56 8.47 -35.07
N ALA A 240 25.09 9.48 -35.81
CA ALA A 240 24.07 9.35 -36.85
C ALA A 240 24.59 9.67 -38.27
N GLY A 241 25.91 9.72 -38.46
CA GLY A 241 26.52 9.82 -39.79
C GLY A 241 26.59 8.44 -40.44
N SER A 242 25.78 8.22 -41.47
CA SER A 242 25.79 7.04 -42.34
C SER A 242 27.22 6.73 -42.84
N PRO A 243 27.62 5.45 -42.99
CA PRO A 243 28.88 5.13 -43.64
C PRO A 243 28.84 5.61 -45.10
N LEU A 244 29.85 6.39 -45.50
CA LEU A 244 30.04 6.82 -46.87
C LEU A 244 30.13 5.58 -47.78
N PRO A 245 29.46 5.57 -48.95
CA PRO A 245 29.68 4.52 -49.93
C PRO A 245 31.12 4.60 -50.43
N LEU A 246 31.79 3.45 -50.45
CA LEU A 246 33.15 3.25 -50.99
C LEU A 246 33.21 3.60 -52.48
#